data_AF-A0A1V1UMA9-F1
#
_entry.id   AF-A0A1V1UMA9-F1
#
_cell.length_a   1.000
_cell.length_b   1.000
_cell.length_c   1.000
_cell.angle_alpha   90.00
_cell.angle_beta   90.00
_cell.angle_gamma   90.00
#
_symmetry.space_group_name_H-M   'P 1'
#
loop_
_entity.id
_entity.type
_entity.pdbx_description
1 polymer ?
#
loop_
_entity_poly.entity_id
_entity_poly.type
_entity_poly.pdbx_seq_one_letter_code
_entity_poly.pdbx_strand_id
1 'polypeptide(L)'
;MQGFSGILQVDGYAGYNRLLKRPTQDVTPAYCWAHARRKPHEVTQSSTAPIAQEGLIQIQALYRIEKDLRGLSADQRCAAKQDRSKPIIDAFELWLAQHRARVSTKSLTGEALKYIAKYWNGLCLFLDDGRIELDNNPVERTIRPIALNRKMRSSQDTMLVHKTGPSPPP
;
A
#
# COMPACT_ATOMS: atom_id res chain seq x y z
N MET A 1 -20.24 9.28 -22.37
CA MET A 1 -19.12 9.29 -21.40
C MET A 1 -18.74 7.85 -21.13
N GLN A 2 -17.61 7.39 -21.67
CA GLN A 2 -17.14 6.01 -21.52
C GLN A 2 -16.64 5.80 -20.09
N GLY A 3 -17.20 4.81 -19.40
CA GLY A 3 -16.80 4.42 -18.05
C GLY A 3 -15.39 3.85 -18.04
N PHE A 4 -14.65 4.11 -16.97
CA PHE A 4 -13.34 3.52 -16.74
C PHE A 4 -13.53 2.16 -16.03
N SER A 5 -12.93 1.10 -16.56
CA SER A 5 -12.76 -0.20 -15.90
C SER A 5 -11.27 -0.47 -15.75
N GLY A 6 -10.80 -0.83 -14.56
CA GLY A 6 -9.37 -1.08 -14.31
C GLY A 6 -8.95 -0.95 -12.84
N ILE A 7 -7.66 -1.18 -12.56
CA ILE A 7 -7.10 -1.01 -11.22
C ILE A 7 -6.74 0.45 -11.00
N LEU A 8 -7.27 1.05 -9.94
CA LEU A 8 -6.93 2.42 -9.54
C LEU A 8 -6.04 2.36 -8.30
N GLN A 9 -4.78 2.73 -8.44
CA GLN A 9 -3.89 2.86 -7.28
C GLN A 9 -4.25 4.13 -6.51
N VAL A 10 -4.69 3.95 -5.28
CA VAL A 10 -5.12 5.03 -4.38
C VAL A 10 -4.19 5.10 -3.16
N ASP A 11 -3.96 6.32 -2.70
CA ASP A 11 -3.14 6.66 -1.55
C ASP A 11 -3.84 6.37 -0.19
N GLY A 12 -4.97 5.65 -0.20
CA GLY A 12 -5.74 5.40 1.02
C GLY A 12 -6.42 6.65 1.59
N TYR A 13 -6.42 7.80 0.88
CA TYR A 13 -7.19 8.97 1.26
C TYR A 13 -8.70 8.67 1.15
N ALA A 14 -9.44 9.00 2.22
CA ALA A 14 -10.89 8.74 2.30
C ALA A 14 -11.71 9.44 1.20
N GLY A 15 -11.16 10.47 0.55
CA GLY A 15 -11.79 11.18 -0.56
C GLY A 15 -12.03 10.32 -1.81
N TYR A 16 -11.10 9.42 -2.16
CA TYR A 16 -11.24 8.56 -3.34
C TYR A 16 -12.25 7.42 -3.14
N ASN A 17 -12.49 7.01 -1.89
CA ASN A 17 -13.54 6.02 -1.57
C ASN A 17 -14.96 6.50 -1.93
N ARG A 18 -15.19 7.82 -2.14
CA ARG A 18 -16.48 8.32 -2.65
C ARG A 18 -16.64 8.14 -4.16
N LEU A 19 -15.55 8.13 -4.93
CA LEU A 19 -15.61 7.89 -6.38
C LEU A 19 -15.87 6.41 -6.69
N LEU A 20 -15.42 5.50 -5.81
CA LEU A 20 -15.65 4.06 -5.89
C LEU A 20 -17.08 3.62 -5.47
N LYS A 21 -17.92 4.53 -4.96
CA LYS A 21 -19.30 4.24 -4.55
C LYS A 21 -20.33 4.40 -5.69
N ARG A 22 -19.89 4.68 -6.91
CA ARG A 22 -20.79 4.70 -8.07
C ARG A 22 -20.95 3.26 -8.60
N PRO A 23 -22.17 2.70 -8.66
CA PRO A 23 -22.42 1.28 -8.97
C PRO A 23 -22.13 0.87 -10.42
N THR A 24 -21.40 1.67 -11.21
CA THR A 24 -21.26 1.52 -12.66
C THR A 24 -19.82 1.38 -13.15
N GLN A 25 -18.84 1.16 -12.26
CA GLN A 25 -17.44 1.05 -12.68
C GLN A 25 -16.74 -0.12 -11.96
N ASP A 26 -16.31 -1.12 -12.74
CA ASP A 26 -15.43 -2.23 -12.34
C ASP A 26 -14.03 -1.69 -11.99
N VAL A 27 -13.94 -0.95 -10.89
CA VAL A 27 -12.71 -0.32 -10.42
C VAL A 27 -12.28 -0.97 -9.11
N THR A 28 -11.16 -1.68 -9.16
CA THR A 28 -10.57 -2.28 -7.97
C THR A 28 -9.52 -1.33 -7.41
N PRO A 29 -9.67 -0.85 -6.15
CA PRO A 29 -8.67 0.03 -5.54
C PRO A 29 -7.44 -0.75 -5.10
N ALA A 30 -6.28 -0.43 -5.66
CA ALA A 30 -4.99 -0.86 -5.13
C ALA A 30 -4.49 0.14 -4.08
N TYR A 31 -4.30 -0.31 -2.84
CA TYR A 31 -3.83 0.54 -1.75
C TYR A 31 -2.30 0.52 -1.69
N CYS A 32 -1.70 1.68 -1.39
CA CYS A 32 -0.24 1.80 -1.31
C CYS A 32 0.32 1.38 0.05
N TRP A 33 1.43 0.65 0.05
CA TRP A 33 2.11 0.21 1.28
C TRP A 33 2.77 1.36 2.04
N ALA A 34 3.14 2.47 1.40
CA ALA A 34 3.58 3.69 2.08
C ALA A 34 2.59 4.19 3.14
N HIS A 35 1.28 4.09 2.87
CA HIS A 35 0.23 4.51 3.79
C HIS A 35 0.01 3.49 4.91
N ALA A 36 0.04 2.20 4.56
CA ALA A 36 0.04 1.12 5.54
C ALA A 36 1.22 1.21 6.51
N ARG A 37 2.42 1.58 6.03
CA ARG A 37 3.66 1.75 6.82
C ARG A 37 3.64 2.97 7.75
N ARG A 38 2.98 4.06 7.34
CA ARG A 38 2.99 5.32 8.11
C ARG A 38 2.44 5.13 9.53
N LYS A 39 1.34 4.38 9.66
CA LYS A 39 0.67 4.11 10.93
C LYS A 39 1.60 3.44 11.97
N PRO A 40 2.18 2.24 11.72
CA PRO A 40 3.11 1.63 12.68
C PRO A 40 4.37 2.47 12.90
N HIS A 41 4.86 3.21 11.88
CA HIS A 41 5.97 4.14 12.06
C HIS A 41 5.66 5.24 13.08
N GLU A 42 4.51 5.92 12.96
CA GLU A 42 4.05 6.93 13.94
C GLU A 42 4.01 6.37 15.37
N VAL A 43 3.58 5.10 15.54
CA VAL A 43 3.58 4.44 16.84
C VAL A 43 5.00 4.32 17.40
N THR A 44 5.95 3.83 16.60
CA THR A 44 7.34 3.65 17.04
C THR A 44 8.08 4.95 17.35
N GLN A 45 7.64 6.08 16.79
CA GLN A 45 8.16 7.41 17.13
C GLN A 45 7.65 7.92 18.48
N SER A 46 6.48 7.43 18.92
CA SER A 46 5.79 7.91 20.12
C SER A 46 6.04 7.03 21.34
N SER A 47 6.35 5.74 21.14
CA SER A 47 6.63 4.79 22.22
C SER A 47 7.42 3.57 21.74
N THR A 48 8.00 2.84 22.69
CA THR A 48 8.56 1.51 22.43
C THR A 48 7.41 0.55 22.10
N ALA A 49 7.31 0.19 20.83
CA ALA A 49 6.24 -0.67 20.31
C ALA A 49 6.85 -1.83 19.48
N PRO A 50 7.30 -2.92 20.13
CA PRO A 50 7.97 -4.03 19.44
C PRO A 50 7.15 -4.62 18.29
N ILE A 51 5.83 -4.77 18.50
CA ILE A 51 4.90 -5.27 17.48
C ILE A 51 4.84 -4.33 16.27
N ALA A 52 4.83 -3.02 16.47
CA ALA A 52 4.85 -2.09 15.35
C ALA A 52 6.19 -2.16 14.60
N GLN A 53 7.30 -2.34 15.32
CA GLN A 53 8.64 -2.51 14.77
C GLN A 53 8.77 -3.79 13.92
N GLU A 54 8.26 -4.92 14.41
CA GLU A 54 8.22 -6.18 13.65
C GLU A 54 7.45 -6.02 12.33
N GLY A 55 6.29 -5.35 12.37
CA GLY A 55 5.53 -5.04 11.16
C GLY A 55 6.33 -4.19 10.17
N LEU A 56 7.06 -3.19 10.65
CA LEU A 56 7.93 -2.35 9.79
C LEU A 56 9.07 -3.14 9.15
N ILE A 57 9.66 -4.11 9.87
CA ILE A 57 10.74 -4.96 9.35
C ILE A 57 10.24 -5.79 8.16
N GLN A 58 9.06 -6.41 8.29
CA GLN A 58 8.48 -7.20 7.21
C GLN A 58 8.12 -6.32 6.00
N ILE A 59 7.53 -5.15 6.23
CA ILE A 59 7.27 -4.16 5.16
C ILE A 59 8.58 -3.76 4.47
N GLN A 60 9.64 -3.51 5.23
CA GLN A 60 10.95 -3.15 4.69
C GLN A 60 11.55 -4.25 3.80
N ALA A 61 11.26 -5.52 4.08
CA ALA A 61 11.67 -6.64 3.23
C ALA A 61 10.99 -6.60 1.86
N LEU A 62 9.68 -6.29 1.81
CA LEU A 62 8.95 -6.08 0.55
C LEU A 62 9.59 -4.96 -0.29
N TYR A 63 9.94 -3.83 0.35
CA TYR A 63 10.62 -2.73 -0.34
C TYR A 63 11.99 -3.10 -0.92
N ARG A 64 12.72 -4.02 -0.27
CA ARG A 64 14.00 -4.49 -0.82
C ARG A 64 13.78 -5.29 -2.10
N ILE A 65 12.78 -6.17 -2.11
CA ILE A 65 12.39 -6.92 -3.32
C ILE A 65 12.00 -5.95 -4.42
N GLU A 66 11.08 -5.01 -4.16
CA GLU A 66 10.62 -4.06 -5.17
C GLU A 66 11.73 -3.20 -5.76
N LYS A 67 12.76 -2.88 -4.96
CA LYS A 67 13.95 -2.19 -5.46
C LYS A 67 14.71 -3.04 -6.48
N ASP A 68 14.86 -4.34 -6.23
CA ASP A 68 15.55 -5.27 -7.13
C ASP A 68 14.76 -5.51 -8.42
N LEU A 69 13.43 -5.37 -8.38
CA LEU A 69 12.54 -5.57 -9.53
C LEU A 69 12.47 -4.36 -10.47
N ARG A 70 13.10 -3.23 -10.12
CA ARG A 70 13.08 -2.01 -10.94
C ARG A 70 13.77 -2.24 -12.27
N GLY A 71 13.14 -1.78 -13.35
CA GLY A 71 13.65 -1.90 -14.72
C GLY A 71 13.32 -3.23 -15.41
N LEU A 72 12.68 -4.17 -14.70
CA LEU A 72 12.16 -5.40 -15.29
C LEU A 72 10.80 -5.17 -15.97
N SER A 73 10.42 -6.07 -16.88
CA SER A 73 9.09 -6.03 -17.51
C SER A 73 7.98 -6.36 -16.51
N ALA A 74 6.75 -5.94 -16.79
CA ALA A 74 5.60 -6.23 -15.91
C ALA A 74 5.45 -7.73 -15.60
N ASP A 75 5.65 -8.61 -16.58
CA ASP A 75 5.53 -10.06 -16.39
C ASP A 75 6.64 -10.62 -15.50
N GLN A 76 7.88 -10.17 -15.71
CA GLN A 76 9.03 -10.54 -14.86
C GLN A 76 8.82 -10.08 -13.42
N ARG A 77 8.27 -8.87 -13.24
CA ARG A 77 7.93 -8.34 -11.93
C ARG A 77 6.84 -9.15 -11.25
N CYS A 78 5.77 -9.50 -11.97
CA CYS A 78 4.69 -10.32 -11.43
C CYS A 78 5.22 -11.68 -10.97
N ALA A 79 5.97 -12.39 -11.82
CA ALA A 79 6.58 -13.66 -11.48
C ALA A 79 7.50 -13.55 -10.24
N ALA A 80 8.37 -12.54 -10.20
CA ALA A 80 9.27 -12.37 -9.07
C ALA A 80 8.57 -11.95 -7.77
N LYS A 81 7.44 -11.22 -7.86
CA LYS A 81 6.60 -10.91 -6.70
C LYS A 81 5.88 -12.16 -6.18
N GLN A 82 5.38 -13.01 -7.06
CA GLN A 82 4.79 -14.30 -6.66
C GLN A 82 5.83 -15.21 -5.99
N ASP A 83 7.07 -15.22 -6.49
CA ASP A 83 8.14 -16.03 -5.91
C ASP A 83 8.68 -15.47 -4.57
N ARG A 84 8.94 -14.16 -4.52
CA ARG A 84 9.69 -13.53 -3.40
C ARG A 84 8.82 -12.76 -2.42
N SER A 85 7.81 -12.05 -2.91
CA SER A 85 6.95 -11.17 -2.09
C SER A 85 5.77 -11.92 -1.48
N LYS A 86 5.16 -12.87 -2.20
CA LYS A 86 4.01 -13.66 -1.73
C LYS A 86 4.29 -14.39 -0.41
N PRO A 87 5.43 -15.08 -0.21
CA PRO A 87 5.69 -15.75 1.07
C PRO A 87 5.79 -14.78 2.25
N ILE A 88 6.30 -13.57 2.02
CA ILE A 88 6.36 -12.51 3.04
C ILE A 88 4.96 -12.01 3.35
N ILE A 89 4.12 -11.79 2.34
CA ILE A 89 2.74 -11.35 2.52
C ILE A 89 1.93 -12.40 3.29
N ASP A 90 2.09 -13.68 3.01
CA ASP A 90 1.40 -14.77 3.71
C ASP A 90 1.82 -14.85 5.18
N ALA A 91 3.12 -14.76 5.44
CA ALA A 91 3.65 -14.68 6.80
C ALA A 91 3.13 -13.42 7.52
N PHE A 92 3.06 -12.29 6.82
CA PHE A 92 2.53 -11.04 7.35
C PHE A 92 1.05 -11.16 7.70
N GLU A 93 0.23 -11.83 6.87
CA GLU A 93 -1.19 -12.04 7.15
C GLU A 93 -1.40 -12.82 8.44
N LEU A 94 -0.65 -13.91 8.60
CA LEU A 94 -0.70 -14.73 9.79
C LEU A 94 -0.25 -13.94 11.03
N TRP A 95 0.87 -13.22 10.92
CA TRP A 95 1.37 -12.33 11.97
C TRP A 95 0.33 -11.27 12.34
N LEU A 96 -0.28 -10.63 11.34
CA LEU A 96 -1.29 -9.59 11.53
C LEU A 96 -2.52 -10.13 12.28
N ALA A 97 -3.00 -11.32 11.92
CA ALA A 97 -4.12 -11.97 12.60
C ALA A 97 -3.77 -12.28 14.07
N GLN A 98 -2.61 -12.88 14.32
CA GLN A 98 -2.15 -13.23 15.67
C GLN A 98 -2.00 -12.01 16.58
N HIS A 99 -1.36 -10.95 16.11
CA HIS A 99 -1.11 -9.75 16.91
C HIS A 99 -2.38 -8.92 17.13
N ARG A 100 -3.31 -8.88 16.16
CA ARG A 100 -4.61 -8.22 16.35
C ARG A 100 -5.47 -8.89 17.42
N ALA A 101 -5.33 -10.19 17.64
CA ALA A 101 -6.03 -10.89 18.71
C ALA A 101 -5.46 -10.58 20.12
N ARG A 102 -4.19 -10.16 20.19
CA ARG A 102 -3.47 -9.93 21.45
C ARG A 102 -3.42 -8.47 21.87
N VAL A 103 -3.46 -7.55 20.91
CA VAL A 103 -3.31 -6.11 21.15
C VAL A 103 -4.67 -5.44 21.34
N SER A 104 -4.78 -4.57 22.34
CA SER A 104 -5.99 -3.76 22.54
C SER A 104 -6.31 -2.94 21.30
N THR A 105 -7.56 -3.01 20.84
CA THR A 105 -8.06 -2.26 19.67
C THR A 105 -8.08 -0.75 19.87
N LYS A 106 -7.98 -0.28 21.12
CA LYS A 106 -7.90 1.14 21.49
C LYS A 106 -6.46 1.66 21.61
N SER A 107 -5.46 0.79 21.48
CA SER A 107 -4.06 1.20 21.48
C SER A 107 -3.65 1.70 20.10
N LEU A 108 -2.66 2.59 20.04
CA LEU A 108 -2.11 3.08 18.77
C LEU A 108 -1.63 1.93 17.87
N THR A 109 -1.00 0.91 18.45
CA THR A 109 -0.60 -0.33 17.73
C THR A 109 -1.82 -1.07 17.18
N GLY A 110 -2.87 -1.24 17.99
CA GLY A 110 -4.09 -1.91 17.57
C GLY A 110 -4.80 -1.18 16.42
N GLU A 111 -4.83 0.15 16.46
CA GLU A 111 -5.36 0.98 15.38
C GLU A 111 -4.54 0.86 14.09
N ALA A 112 -3.21 0.85 14.20
CA ALA A 112 -2.31 0.65 13.07
C ALA A 112 -2.55 -0.70 12.39
N LEU A 113 -2.60 -1.80 13.17
CA LEU A 113 -2.86 -3.13 12.63
C LEU A 113 -4.27 -3.26 12.04
N LYS A 114 -5.28 -2.64 12.68
CA LYS A 114 -6.64 -2.58 12.15
C LYS A 114 -6.71 -1.87 10.81
N TYR A 115 -5.94 -0.79 10.63
CA TYR A 115 -5.86 -0.07 9.37
C TYR A 115 -5.31 -0.96 8.25
N ILE A 116 -4.19 -1.65 8.49
CA ILE A 116 -3.58 -2.55 7.51
C ILE A 116 -4.56 -3.67 7.13
N ALA A 117 -5.19 -4.31 8.12
CA ALA A 117 -6.14 -5.38 7.86
C ALA A 117 -7.39 -4.92 7.10
N LYS A 118 -7.85 -3.69 7.34
CA LYS A 118 -9.01 -3.13 6.63
C LYS A 118 -8.78 -3.00 5.12
N TYR A 119 -7.53 -2.74 4.71
CA TYR A 119 -7.16 -2.49 3.32
C TYR A 119 -6.38 -3.65 2.68
N TRP A 120 -6.33 -4.79 3.36
CA TRP A 120 -5.51 -5.96 3.02
C TRP A 120 -5.66 -6.40 1.56
N ASN A 121 -6.90 -6.61 1.09
CA ASN A 121 -7.14 -7.09 -0.27
C ASN A 121 -6.55 -6.15 -1.34
N GLY A 122 -6.73 -4.84 -1.19
CA GLY A 122 -6.16 -3.87 -2.13
C GLY A 122 -4.66 -3.66 -1.95
N LEU A 123 -4.10 -3.94 -0.76
CA LEU A 123 -2.65 -3.98 -0.53
C LEU A 123 -2.01 -5.19 -1.22
N CYS A 124 -2.73 -6.29 -1.42
CA CYS A 124 -2.19 -7.51 -2.03
C CYS A 124 -2.21 -7.51 -3.57
N LEU A 125 -2.99 -6.62 -4.21
CA LEU A 125 -3.14 -6.58 -5.67
C LEU A 125 -1.82 -6.42 -6.44
N PHE A 126 -0.80 -5.82 -5.82
CA PHE A 126 0.51 -5.69 -6.47
C PHE A 126 1.16 -7.03 -6.81
N LEU A 127 0.79 -8.11 -6.11
CA LEU A 127 1.30 -9.46 -6.37
C LEU A 127 0.79 -10.02 -7.70
N ASP A 128 -0.44 -9.66 -8.07
CA ASP A 128 -1.13 -10.24 -9.23
C ASP A 128 -0.95 -9.38 -10.49
N ASP A 129 -0.61 -8.10 -10.33
CA ASP A 129 -0.26 -7.21 -11.44
C ASP A 129 1.12 -6.57 -11.24
N GLY A 130 2.09 -7.00 -12.06
CA GLY A 130 3.45 -6.48 -12.07
C GLY A 130 3.59 -5.01 -12.43
N ARG A 131 2.54 -4.37 -12.96
CA ARG A 131 2.48 -2.92 -13.24
C ARG A 131 2.17 -2.10 -12.01
N ILE A 132 1.56 -2.71 -10.99
CA ILE A 132 1.26 -2.03 -9.72
C ILE A 132 2.54 -1.96 -8.91
N GLU A 133 2.98 -0.74 -8.64
CA GLU A 133 4.06 -0.49 -7.69
C GLU A 133 3.55 -0.67 -6.26
N LEU A 134 4.42 -1.11 -5.34
CA LEU A 134 4.11 -1.12 -3.91
C LEU A 134 3.70 0.29 -3.42
N ASP A 135 4.28 1.32 -4.05
CA ASP A 135 4.07 2.73 -3.77
C ASP A 135 3.79 3.56 -5.03
N ASN A 136 2.82 4.48 -4.92
CA ASN A 136 2.58 5.52 -5.91
C ASN A 136 3.47 6.73 -5.59
N ASN A 137 4.63 6.91 -6.25
CA ASN A 137 5.56 7.98 -5.86
C ASN A 137 5.47 9.20 -6.79
N PRO A 138 4.93 10.33 -6.29
CA PRO A 138 5.78 11.47 -5.86
C PRO A 138 5.85 11.73 -4.34
N VAL A 139 5.12 10.97 -3.51
CA VAL A 139 5.01 11.22 -2.04
C VAL A 139 6.22 10.72 -1.23
N GLU A 140 7.17 9.97 -1.81
CA GLU A 140 8.37 9.50 -1.09
C GLU A 140 9.54 10.51 -1.09
N ARG A 141 9.46 11.64 -1.81
CA ARG A 141 10.44 12.74 -1.58
C ARG A 141 10.33 13.35 -0.17
N THR A 142 9.29 13.01 0.59
CA THR A 142 8.97 13.61 1.89
C THR A 142 9.39 12.77 3.10
N ILE A 143 9.91 11.55 2.91
CA ILE A 143 10.44 10.69 4.00
C ILE A 143 11.98 10.69 4.00
N ARG A 144 12.57 11.81 3.58
CA ARG A 144 13.89 12.26 4.06
C ARG A 144 13.67 13.27 5.19
N PRO A 145 14.55 13.33 6.20
CA PRO A 145 14.28 14.02 7.46
C PRO A 145 14.22 15.54 7.26
N ILE A 146 13.03 16.06 6.98
CA ILE A 146 12.70 17.46 7.23
C ILE A 146 12.16 17.45 8.66
N ALA A 147 13.05 17.49 9.65
CA ALA A 147 13.42 18.76 10.22
C ALA A 147 12.16 19.62 10.44
N LEU A 148 11.56 19.44 11.62
CA LEU A 148 11.32 20.54 12.54
C LEU A 148 11.25 21.92 11.84
N ASN A 149 10.04 22.36 11.50
CA ASN A 149 9.56 23.75 11.54
C ASN A 149 8.58 24.09 10.41
N ARG A 150 7.39 24.56 10.84
CA ARG A 150 6.35 25.33 10.11
C ARG A 150 5.20 24.55 9.44
N LYS A 151 4.13 24.39 10.25
CA LYS A 151 2.80 25.02 10.07
C LYS A 151 2.16 24.92 8.65
N MET A 152 1.19 24.00 8.54
CA MET A 152 -0.05 23.99 7.72
C MET A 152 -0.01 24.24 6.19
N ARG A 153 -0.61 23.26 5.48
CA ARG A 153 -1.55 23.32 4.32
C ARG A 153 -0.99 23.56 2.90
N SER A 154 -1.05 22.53 2.06
CA SER A 154 -1.81 22.52 0.79
C SER A 154 -1.61 21.17 0.06
N SER A 155 -2.73 20.57 -0.36
CA SER A 155 -2.80 19.43 -1.28
C SER A 155 -2.06 19.70 -2.59
N GLN A 156 -1.30 18.69 -3.06
CA GLN A 156 -1.02 18.51 -4.48
C GLN A 156 -1.22 17.03 -4.80
N ASP A 157 -2.41 16.75 -5.33
CA ASP A 157 -2.87 15.46 -5.83
C ASP A 157 -2.09 15.07 -7.09
N THR A 158 -1.55 13.86 -7.15
CA THR A 158 -1.13 13.24 -8.41
C THR A 158 -1.82 11.88 -8.55
N MET A 159 -2.80 11.85 -9.45
CA MET A 159 -3.58 10.68 -9.82
C MET A 159 -2.86 10.01 -11.00
N LEU A 160 -2.12 8.92 -10.74
CA LEU A 160 -1.56 8.09 -11.82
C LEU A 160 -2.62 7.07 -12.23
N VAL A 161 -3.29 7.36 -13.35
CA VAL A 161 -4.25 6.45 -13.97
C VAL A 161 -3.47 5.51 -14.89
N HIS A 162 -3.24 4.27 -14.46
CA HIS A 162 -2.80 3.21 -15.36
C HIS A 162 -3.99 2.78 -16.22
N LYS A 163 -4.04 3.26 -17.47
CA LYS A 163 -5.02 2.80 -18.47
C LYS A 163 -4.56 1.46 -19.04
N THR A 164 -5.18 0.37 -18.65
CA THR A 164 -5.09 -0.90 -19.40
C THR A 164 -6.26 -0.95 -20.38
N GLY A 165 -6.04 -0.47 -21.61
CA GLY A 165 -6.99 -0.70 -22.70
C GLY A 165 -6.88 -2.15 -23.21
N PRO A 166 -7.96 -2.72 -23.78
CA PRO A 166 -7.86 -4.01 -24.45
C PRO A 166 -6.94 -3.89 -25.67
N SER A 167 -6.04 -4.86 -25.85
CA SER A 167 -5.23 -4.98 -27.07
C SER A 167 -6.16 -5.04 -28.30
N PRO A 168 -5.82 -4.36 -29.41
CA PRO A 168 -6.59 -4.47 -30.64
C PRO A 168 -6.55 -5.92 -31.16
N PRO A 169 -7.67 -6.45 -31.67
CA PRO A 169 -7.67 -7.76 -32.34
C PRO A 169 -6.82 -7.72 -33.63
N PRO A 170 -6.32 -8.88 -34.09
CA PRO A 170 -5.42 -8.99 -35.24
C PRO A 170 -6.03 -8.47 -36.55
#